data_AF-A0A662WEC4-F1
#
_entry.id   AF-A0A662WEC4-F1
#
_cell.length_a   1.000
_cell.length_b   1.000
_cell.length_c   1.000
_cell.angle_alpha   90.00
_cell.angle_beta   90.00
_cell.angle_gamma   90.00
#
_symmetry.space_group_name_H-M   'P 1'
#
loop_
_entity.id
_entity.type
_entity.pdbx_description
1 polymer ?
#
loop_
_entity_poly.entity_id
_entity_poly.type
_entity_poly.pdbx_seq_one_letter_code
_entity_poly.pdbx_strand_id
1 'polypeptide(L)'
;MSKHVCVPRDPADKELDPIEMRETKIPDFDAFFESAAAPLNELVEIHNSIAQSEENLKAAAAALQGETQIRLTVERAGQVALVFWCFDDKDQVHVLTAAEREEKLNFSVELREAFEVSDHAISTLNTAIQKPPTDAPLCEFAEKRGRLFVTKRGQLDVLVRDVNVAVFTLRKHLMIQAHVTNLCEAVRILLKELSKVEDLSELSVTTDEDGAIKLMNGEDEMDLRKIDNLTAPVAQLRDAMVELLENVQTAATSVPELAESCAAFNEEAKEFPAKIPDAVSNSGLGITEMPKAATATTSNVKALGNGPKIARATTVMIQYAGRELVQAASIPMGA
;
A
#
# COMPACT_ATOMS: atom_id res chain seq x y z
N MET A 1 18.56 -2.75 -25.15
CA MET A 1 17.08 -2.68 -25.11
C MET A 1 16.57 -3.83 -24.25
N SER A 2 16.34 -3.57 -22.97
CA SER A 2 15.84 -4.57 -22.02
C SER A 2 14.34 -4.75 -22.23
N LYS A 3 13.92 -5.95 -22.65
CA LYS A 3 12.52 -6.36 -22.80
C LYS A 3 11.87 -6.71 -21.44
N HIS A 4 12.17 -5.95 -20.39
CA HIS A 4 11.31 -5.94 -19.21
C HIS A 4 10.24 -4.88 -19.45
N VAL A 5 9.26 -5.36 -20.22
CA VAL A 5 8.03 -4.70 -20.60
C VAL A 5 7.42 -4.00 -19.40
N CYS A 6 7.06 -2.74 -19.64
CA CYS A 6 6.13 -1.92 -18.88
C CYS A 6 4.85 -2.73 -18.63
N VAL A 7 4.64 -3.21 -17.41
CA VAL A 7 3.37 -3.81 -17.00
C VAL A 7 2.81 -2.88 -15.93
N PRO A 8 1.71 -2.14 -16.20
CA PRO A 8 0.88 -1.57 -15.14
C PRO A 8 0.64 -2.66 -14.09
N ARG A 9 0.73 -2.36 -12.80
CA ARG A 9 0.52 -3.39 -11.76
C ARG A 9 -0.80 -4.11 -12.01
N ASP A 10 -0.75 -5.44 -11.95
CA ASP A 10 -1.90 -6.27 -12.28
C ASP A 10 -3.06 -5.87 -11.36
N PRO A 11 -4.29 -5.66 -11.85
CA PRO A 11 -5.46 -5.46 -10.99
C PRO A 11 -5.59 -6.52 -9.88
N ALA A 12 -5.08 -7.73 -10.10
CA ALA A 12 -5.02 -8.82 -9.12
C ALA A 12 -3.84 -8.75 -8.13
N ASP A 13 -2.87 -7.82 -8.29
CA ASP A 13 -1.78 -7.63 -7.33
C ASP A 13 -2.36 -7.28 -5.96
N LYS A 14 -2.17 -8.19 -5.00
CA LYS A 14 -2.54 -8.00 -3.60
C LYS A 14 -1.41 -7.32 -2.86
N GLU A 15 -1.76 -6.61 -1.81
CA GLU A 15 -0.79 -6.18 -0.83
C GLU A 15 -0.02 -7.35 -0.24
N LEU A 16 1.22 -7.08 0.15
CA LEU A 16 2.02 -8.06 0.87
C LEU A 16 1.49 -8.19 2.30
N ASP A 17 1.28 -9.44 2.74
CA ASP A 17 0.94 -9.74 4.12
C ASP A 17 2.11 -9.39 5.06
N PRO A 18 1.82 -8.84 6.27
CA PRO A 18 2.80 -8.83 7.34
C PRO A 18 3.34 -10.23 7.59
N ILE A 19 4.64 -10.32 7.84
CA ILE A 19 5.31 -11.60 8.06
C ILE A 19 5.22 -11.94 9.54
N GLU A 20 4.49 -13.02 9.83
CA GLU A 20 4.36 -13.61 11.15
C GLU A 20 5.36 -14.76 11.33
N MET A 21 6.18 -14.65 12.38
CA MET A 21 7.10 -15.71 12.76
C MET A 21 6.38 -16.75 13.63
N ARG A 22 6.63 -18.03 13.33
CA ARG A 22 6.08 -19.15 14.10
C ARG A 22 6.94 -19.42 15.33
N GLU A 23 6.31 -19.61 16.47
CA GLU A 23 6.99 -20.04 17.69
C GLU A 23 7.62 -21.42 17.49
N THR A 24 8.93 -21.51 17.72
CA THR A 24 9.72 -22.73 17.66
C THR A 24 9.79 -23.43 19.01
N LYS A 25 9.49 -22.72 20.10
CA LYS A 25 9.69 -23.10 21.51
C LYS A 25 11.15 -23.23 21.93
N ILE A 26 12.06 -22.78 21.06
CA ILE A 26 13.49 -22.72 21.34
C ILE A 26 13.79 -21.24 21.60
N PRO A 27 14.06 -20.83 22.86
CA PRO A 27 14.13 -19.42 23.23
C PRO A 27 15.07 -18.58 22.37
N ASP A 28 16.27 -19.10 22.07
CA ASP A 28 17.26 -18.40 21.25
C ASP A 28 16.80 -18.22 19.80
N PHE A 29 16.08 -19.20 19.24
CA PHE A 29 15.54 -19.11 17.88
C PHE A 29 14.38 -18.13 17.84
N ASP A 30 13.50 -18.18 18.84
CA ASP A 30 12.33 -17.31 18.90
C ASP A 30 12.74 -15.85 19.08
N ALA A 31 13.70 -15.56 19.96
CA ALA A 31 14.26 -14.21 20.13
C ALA A 31 14.91 -13.68 18.84
N PHE A 32 15.64 -14.54 18.12
CA PHE A 32 16.21 -14.19 16.82
C PHE A 32 15.12 -13.89 15.78
N PHE A 33 14.13 -14.78 15.62
CA PHE A 33 13.08 -14.60 14.62
C PHE A 33 12.21 -13.38 14.92
N GLU A 34 11.92 -13.09 16.20
CA GLU A 34 11.23 -11.87 16.61
C GLU A 34 12.02 -10.61 16.21
N SER A 35 13.33 -10.60 16.44
CA SER A 35 14.21 -9.49 16.04
C SER A 35 14.28 -9.33 14.52
N ALA A 36 14.33 -10.44 13.79
CA ALA A 36 14.40 -10.46 12.32
C ALA A 36 13.08 -10.07 11.65
N ALA A 37 11.94 -10.19 12.36
CA ALA A 37 10.63 -9.84 11.82
C ALA A 37 10.43 -8.33 11.64
N ALA A 38 11.05 -7.50 12.48
CA ALA A 38 10.86 -6.05 12.45
C ALA A 38 11.30 -5.40 11.11
N PRO A 39 12.57 -5.51 10.67
CA PRO A 39 13.01 -4.88 9.41
C PRO A 39 12.29 -5.46 8.19
N LEU A 40 11.89 -6.73 8.26
CA LEU A 40 11.15 -7.38 7.19
C LEU A 40 9.72 -6.85 7.05
N ASN A 41 9.03 -6.62 8.17
CA ASN A 41 7.70 -6.01 8.17
C ASN A 41 7.75 -4.53 7.79
N GLU A 42 8.81 -3.82 8.12
CA GLU A 42 9.03 -2.44 7.66
C GLU A 42 9.18 -2.37 6.13
N LEU A 43 9.93 -3.29 5.52
CA LEU A 43 9.98 -3.41 4.04
C LEU A 43 8.60 -3.67 3.42
N VAL A 44 7.78 -4.53 4.05
CA VAL A 44 6.40 -4.79 3.62
C VAL A 44 5.56 -3.52 3.67
N GLU A 45 5.66 -2.73 4.74
CA GLU A 45 4.92 -1.48 4.91
C GLU A 45 5.32 -0.44 3.87
N ILE A 46 6.62 -0.23 3.64
CA ILE A 46 7.14 0.69 2.61
C ILE A 46 6.64 0.27 1.23
N HIS A 47 6.72 -1.01 0.90
CA HIS A 47 6.25 -1.56 -0.37
C HIS A 47 4.76 -1.27 -0.61
N ASN A 48 3.93 -1.60 0.37
CA ASN A 48 2.50 -1.40 0.30
C ASN A 48 2.12 0.09 0.28
N SER A 49 2.92 0.96 0.92
CA SER A 49 2.68 2.41 0.93
C SER A 49 2.86 3.03 -0.45
N ILE A 50 3.93 2.69 -1.18
CA ILE A 50 4.11 3.17 -2.56
C ILE A 50 3.00 2.63 -3.48
N ALA A 51 2.63 1.35 -3.30
CA ALA A 51 1.54 0.71 -4.05
C ALA A 51 0.23 1.48 -3.90
N GLN A 52 -0.09 1.85 -2.66
CA GLN A 52 -1.31 2.57 -2.34
C GLN A 52 -1.29 3.99 -2.87
N SER A 53 -0.17 4.72 -2.77
CA SER A 53 -0.08 6.09 -3.28
C SER A 53 -0.24 6.16 -4.81
N GLU A 54 0.27 5.16 -5.53
CA GLU A 54 0.05 5.05 -6.98
C GLU A 54 -1.46 4.96 -7.30
N GLU A 55 -2.19 4.09 -6.60
CA GLU A 55 -3.63 3.94 -6.79
C GLU A 55 -4.43 5.15 -6.30
N ASN A 56 -3.99 5.80 -5.21
CA ASN A 56 -4.59 7.05 -4.73
C ASN A 56 -4.43 8.17 -5.76
N LEU A 57 -3.29 8.26 -6.44
CA LEU A 57 -3.06 9.25 -7.49
C LEU A 57 -3.98 9.01 -8.69
N LYS A 58 -4.09 7.76 -9.15
CA LYS A 58 -5.04 7.38 -10.22
C LYS A 58 -6.47 7.70 -9.83
N ALA A 59 -6.86 7.39 -8.59
CA ALA A 59 -8.18 7.72 -8.06
C ALA A 59 -8.45 9.22 -8.01
N ALA A 60 -7.49 10.02 -7.55
CA ALA A 60 -7.65 11.47 -7.53
C ALA A 60 -7.74 12.06 -8.95
N ALA A 61 -7.02 11.48 -9.91
CA ALA A 61 -7.08 11.91 -11.31
C ALA A 61 -8.42 11.55 -11.96
N ALA A 62 -8.99 10.39 -11.62
CA ALA A 62 -10.34 10.02 -12.00
C ALA A 62 -11.39 10.97 -11.40
N ALA A 63 -11.23 11.37 -10.14
CA ALA A 63 -12.18 12.26 -9.46
C ALA A 63 -12.29 13.65 -10.11
N LEU A 64 -11.23 14.16 -10.73
CA LEU A 64 -11.29 15.38 -11.55
C LEU A 64 -12.24 15.26 -12.74
N GLN A 65 -12.53 14.04 -13.19
CA GLN A 65 -13.45 13.76 -14.28
C GLN A 65 -14.88 13.50 -13.78
N GLY A 66 -15.15 13.74 -12.49
CA GLY A 66 -16.44 13.48 -11.84
C GLY A 66 -16.67 12.01 -11.48
N GLU A 67 -15.64 11.16 -11.60
CA GLU A 67 -15.79 9.73 -11.35
C GLU A 67 -16.01 9.41 -9.87
N THR A 68 -16.74 8.32 -9.64
CA THR A 68 -17.09 7.86 -8.30
C THR A 68 -15.87 7.28 -7.58
N GLN A 69 -15.68 7.74 -6.35
CA GLN A 69 -14.70 7.25 -5.40
C GLN A 69 -15.38 6.55 -4.22
N ILE A 70 -14.55 5.86 -3.43
CA ILE A 70 -14.96 5.28 -2.16
C ILE A 70 -14.04 5.72 -1.03
N ARG A 71 -14.62 5.93 0.15
CA ARG A 71 -13.88 6.17 1.38
C ARG A 71 -14.35 5.25 2.49
N LEU A 72 -13.40 4.85 3.33
CA LEU A 72 -13.69 4.21 4.60
C LEU A 72 -13.82 5.29 5.67
N THR A 73 -14.60 5.00 6.69
CA THR A 73 -14.66 5.81 7.92
C THR A 73 -14.72 4.86 9.11
N VAL A 74 -14.03 5.21 10.20
CA VAL A 74 -14.08 4.48 11.46
C VAL A 74 -14.80 5.35 12.48
N GLU A 75 -15.95 4.89 12.94
CA GLU A 75 -16.75 5.58 13.95
C GLU A 75 -16.17 5.38 15.36
N ARG A 76 -16.67 6.14 16.35
CA ARG A 76 -16.16 6.10 17.74
C ARG A 76 -16.21 4.71 18.39
N ALA A 77 -17.07 3.81 17.91
CA ALA A 77 -17.18 2.43 18.40
C ALA A 77 -16.28 1.44 17.64
N GLY A 78 -15.38 1.91 16.77
CA GLY A 78 -14.56 1.09 15.88
C GLY A 78 -15.31 0.57 14.64
N GLN A 79 -16.60 0.90 14.51
CA GLN A 79 -17.40 0.47 13.36
C GLN A 79 -16.89 1.10 12.06
N VAL A 80 -16.81 0.28 11.02
CA VAL A 80 -16.31 0.66 9.71
C VAL A 80 -17.51 0.90 8.79
N ALA A 81 -17.51 2.03 8.08
CA ALA A 81 -18.46 2.31 7.02
C ALA A 81 -17.75 2.62 5.71
N LEU A 82 -18.33 2.16 4.59
CA LEU A 82 -17.90 2.43 3.23
C LEU A 82 -18.88 3.38 2.56
N VAL A 83 -18.39 4.49 2.01
CA VAL A 83 -19.21 5.52 1.37
C VAL A 83 -18.74 5.75 -0.06
N PHE A 84 -19.69 5.74 -1.00
CA PHE A 84 -19.48 6.15 -2.39
C PHE A 84 -19.72 7.65 -2.51
N TRP A 85 -18.82 8.36 -3.18
CA TRP A 85 -18.91 9.80 -3.35
C TRP A 85 -18.22 10.27 -4.63
N CYS A 86 -18.53 11.47 -5.11
CA CYS A 86 -17.83 12.12 -6.22
C CYS A 86 -17.78 13.64 -5.99
N PHE A 87 -17.08 14.37 -6.85
CA PHE A 87 -17.25 15.82 -6.95
C PHE A 87 -18.40 16.14 -7.91
N ASP A 88 -19.24 17.09 -7.54
CA ASP A 88 -20.25 17.65 -8.43
C ASP A 88 -19.65 18.70 -9.38
N ASP A 89 -20.49 19.26 -10.26
CA ASP A 89 -20.08 20.30 -11.24
C ASP A 89 -19.56 21.60 -10.58
N LYS A 90 -19.64 21.73 -9.26
CA LYS A 90 -19.15 22.86 -8.46
C LYS A 90 -17.98 22.48 -7.56
N ASP A 91 -17.33 21.36 -7.86
CA ASP A 91 -16.22 20.79 -7.10
C ASP A 91 -16.57 20.53 -5.61
N GLN A 92 -17.84 20.29 -5.30
CA GLN A 92 -18.30 19.93 -3.96
C GLN A 92 -18.46 18.42 -3.83
N VAL A 93 -18.19 17.90 -2.63
CA VAL A 93 -18.37 16.47 -2.33
C VAL A 93 -19.86 16.12 -2.33
N HIS A 94 -20.26 15.27 -3.28
CA HIS A 94 -21.57 14.63 -3.32
C HIS A 94 -21.46 13.18 -2.84
N VAL A 95 -22.16 12.85 -1.76
CA VAL A 95 -22.27 11.46 -1.30
C VAL A 95 -23.41 10.80 -2.05
N LEU A 96 -23.12 9.70 -2.75
CA LEU A 96 -24.12 9.01 -3.55
C LEU A 96 -25.23 8.47 -2.66
N THR A 97 -26.46 8.70 -3.10
CA THR A 97 -27.67 8.03 -2.58
C THR A 97 -27.62 6.53 -2.90
N ALA A 98 -28.47 5.75 -2.23
CA ALA A 98 -28.57 4.32 -2.50
C ALA A 98 -28.92 4.01 -3.96
N ALA A 99 -29.74 4.86 -4.61
CA ALA A 99 -30.13 4.70 -6.00
C ALA A 99 -28.96 4.98 -6.96
N GLU A 100 -28.22 6.08 -6.75
CA GLU A 100 -27.04 6.43 -7.56
C GLU A 100 -25.93 5.38 -7.41
N ARG A 101 -25.71 4.87 -6.19
CA ARG A 101 -24.78 3.77 -5.95
C ARG A 101 -25.19 2.53 -6.74
N GLU A 102 -26.46 2.16 -6.69
CA GLU A 102 -26.97 0.99 -7.41
C GLU A 102 -26.80 1.13 -8.93
N GLU A 103 -27.05 2.33 -9.46
CA GLU A 103 -26.77 2.65 -10.87
C GLU A 103 -25.29 2.46 -11.21
N LYS A 104 -24.37 3.00 -10.39
CA LYS A 104 -22.92 2.83 -10.60
C LYS A 104 -22.50 1.36 -10.56
N LEU A 105 -23.02 0.59 -9.60
CA LEU A 105 -22.72 -0.84 -9.46
C LEU A 105 -23.32 -1.70 -10.58
N ASN A 106 -24.38 -1.24 -11.26
CA ASN A 106 -24.95 -1.92 -12.43
C ASN A 106 -24.10 -1.78 -13.71
N PHE A 107 -23.07 -0.93 -13.70
CA PHE A 107 -22.22 -0.73 -14.87
C PHE A 107 -21.41 -1.99 -15.25
N SER A 108 -20.98 -2.80 -14.27
CA SER A 108 -20.19 -4.02 -14.51
C SER A 108 -20.44 -5.07 -13.42
N VAL A 109 -20.44 -6.34 -13.83
CA VAL A 109 -20.59 -7.48 -12.92
C VAL A 109 -19.43 -7.54 -11.94
N GLU A 110 -18.21 -7.33 -12.42
CA GLU A 110 -16.99 -7.35 -11.63
C GLU A 110 -16.97 -6.24 -10.56
N LEU A 111 -17.45 -5.05 -10.91
CA LEU A 111 -17.58 -3.96 -9.93
C LEU A 111 -18.59 -4.32 -8.82
N ARG A 112 -19.72 -4.90 -9.20
CA ARG A 112 -20.74 -5.36 -8.25
C ARG A 112 -20.20 -6.44 -7.32
N GLU A 113 -19.55 -7.46 -7.89
CA GLU A 113 -18.93 -8.53 -7.11
C GLU A 113 -17.89 -7.98 -6.13
N ALA A 114 -17.02 -7.05 -6.57
CA ALA A 114 -16.04 -6.42 -5.70
C ALA A 114 -16.69 -5.60 -4.57
N PHE A 115 -17.84 -4.96 -4.83
CA PHE A 115 -18.61 -4.26 -3.81
C PHE A 115 -19.23 -5.24 -2.81
N GLU A 116 -19.86 -6.31 -3.28
CA GLU A 116 -20.47 -7.33 -2.41
C GLU A 116 -19.43 -7.99 -1.51
N VAL A 117 -18.24 -8.28 -2.03
CA VAL A 117 -17.11 -8.80 -1.24
C VAL A 117 -16.66 -7.77 -0.19
N SER A 118 -16.56 -6.49 -0.55
CA SER A 118 -16.20 -5.41 0.36
C SER A 118 -17.23 -5.21 1.48
N ASP A 119 -18.52 -5.18 1.11
CA ASP A 119 -19.63 -5.03 2.05
C ASP A 119 -19.70 -6.22 3.02
N HIS A 120 -19.50 -7.44 2.50
CA HIS A 120 -19.44 -8.64 3.32
C HIS A 120 -18.26 -8.63 4.30
N ALA A 121 -17.06 -8.23 3.86
CA ALA A 121 -15.88 -8.13 4.73
C ALA A 121 -16.11 -7.10 5.85
N ILE A 122 -16.67 -5.93 5.51
CA ILE A 122 -16.99 -4.87 6.48
C ILE A 122 -18.06 -5.33 7.47
N SER A 123 -19.13 -5.96 6.99
CA SER A 123 -20.19 -6.52 7.83
C SER A 123 -19.65 -7.58 8.80
N THR A 124 -18.74 -8.44 8.33
CA THR A 124 -18.08 -9.46 9.15
C THR A 124 -17.21 -8.83 10.24
N LEU A 125 -16.40 -7.83 9.89
CA LEU A 125 -15.60 -7.07 10.86
C LEU A 125 -16.49 -6.38 11.90
N ASN A 126 -17.52 -5.65 11.46
CA ASN A 126 -18.45 -4.95 12.35
C ASN A 126 -19.20 -5.91 13.29
N THR A 127 -19.59 -7.07 12.80
CA THR A 127 -20.22 -8.12 13.62
C THR A 127 -19.25 -8.65 14.67
N ALA A 128 -17.99 -8.88 14.31
CA ALA A 128 -16.97 -9.36 15.23
C ALA A 128 -16.56 -8.31 16.26
N ILE A 129 -16.64 -7.01 15.94
CA ILE A 129 -16.45 -5.92 16.92
C ILE A 129 -17.56 -5.92 17.96
N GLN A 130 -18.82 -6.10 17.53
CA GLN A 130 -19.96 -6.15 18.43
C GLN A 130 -20.00 -7.44 19.27
N LYS A 131 -19.57 -8.56 18.68
CA LYS A 131 -19.54 -9.87 19.32
C LYS A 131 -18.19 -10.55 19.05
N PRO A 132 -17.17 -10.23 19.88
CA PRO A 132 -15.84 -10.79 19.70
C PRO A 132 -15.85 -12.32 19.75
N PRO A 133 -15.07 -13.01 18.88
CA PRO A 133 -15.01 -14.47 18.86
C PRO A 133 -14.34 -15.07 20.10
N THR A 134 -13.50 -14.30 20.80
CA THR A 134 -12.78 -14.71 22.01
C THR A 134 -12.74 -13.58 23.04
N ASP A 135 -12.30 -13.88 24.26
CA ASP A 135 -12.05 -12.88 25.31
C ASP A 135 -10.69 -12.16 25.18
N ALA A 136 -9.92 -12.43 24.12
CA ALA A 136 -8.66 -11.75 23.88
C ALA A 136 -8.87 -10.24 23.61
N PRO A 137 -7.87 -9.37 23.80
CA PRO A 137 -7.99 -7.97 23.42
C PRO A 137 -8.29 -7.81 21.92
N LEU A 138 -9.29 -6.98 21.58
CA LEU A 138 -9.54 -6.54 20.21
C LEU A 138 -8.32 -5.77 19.67
N CYS A 139 -8.08 -5.86 18.37
CA CYS A 139 -7.17 -4.94 17.70
C CYS A 139 -7.74 -3.52 17.72
N GLU A 140 -6.84 -2.54 17.80
CA GLU A 140 -7.19 -1.12 17.66
C GLU A 140 -6.73 -0.67 16.27
N PHE A 141 -7.62 -0.04 15.50
CA PHE A 141 -7.30 0.44 14.16
C PHE A 141 -7.96 1.79 13.89
N ALA A 142 -7.37 2.54 12.96
CA ALA A 142 -7.87 3.84 12.52
C ALA A 142 -7.92 3.89 10.99
N GLU A 143 -8.78 4.75 10.45
CA GLU A 143 -8.72 5.08 9.04
C GLU A 143 -7.51 6.00 8.79
N LYS A 144 -6.66 5.62 7.84
CA LYS A 144 -5.54 6.42 7.36
C LYS A 144 -5.40 6.22 5.86
N ARG A 145 -5.47 7.30 5.09
CA ARG A 145 -5.19 7.33 3.63
C ARG A 145 -6.06 6.32 2.85
N GLY A 146 -7.33 6.24 3.21
CA GLY A 146 -8.34 5.37 2.61
C GLY A 146 -8.28 3.93 3.10
N ARG A 147 -7.57 3.62 4.18
CA ARG A 147 -7.35 2.24 4.65
C ARG A 147 -7.52 2.11 6.15
N LEU A 148 -7.77 0.90 6.62
CA LEU A 148 -7.73 0.59 8.03
C LEU A 148 -6.29 0.25 8.44
N PHE A 149 -5.70 1.05 9.30
CA PHE A 149 -4.37 0.84 9.85
C PHE A 149 -4.47 0.29 11.27
N VAL A 150 -3.95 -0.91 11.51
CA VAL A 150 -3.89 -1.51 12.84
C VAL A 150 -2.85 -0.78 13.67
N THR A 151 -3.32 0.03 14.62
CA THR A 151 -2.50 0.75 15.60
C THR A 151 -2.03 -0.13 16.75
N LYS A 152 -2.75 -1.22 17.03
CA LYS A 152 -2.40 -2.20 18.04
C LYS A 152 -2.97 -3.56 17.66
N ARG A 153 -2.10 -4.57 17.61
CA ARG A 153 -2.48 -5.94 17.27
C ARG A 153 -3.41 -6.55 18.31
N GLY A 154 -4.28 -7.43 17.86
CA GLY A 154 -5.21 -8.15 18.71
C GLY A 154 -6.04 -9.13 17.89
N GLN A 155 -7.14 -9.63 18.46
CA GLN A 155 -8.09 -10.35 17.63
C GLN A 155 -8.67 -9.40 16.57
N LEU A 156 -9.10 -9.98 15.44
CA LEU A 156 -9.65 -9.29 14.26
C LEU A 156 -8.64 -8.64 13.30
N ASP A 157 -7.32 -8.71 13.56
CA ASP A 157 -6.27 -8.22 12.63
C ASP A 157 -6.49 -8.74 11.19
N VAL A 158 -6.83 -10.03 11.09
CA VAL A 158 -7.16 -10.70 9.82
C VAL A 158 -8.38 -10.09 9.14
N LEU A 159 -9.43 -9.75 9.88
CA LEU A 159 -10.64 -9.15 9.32
C LEU A 159 -10.39 -7.71 8.85
N VAL A 160 -9.58 -6.94 9.57
CA VAL A 160 -9.13 -5.60 9.15
C VAL A 160 -8.37 -5.69 7.83
N ARG A 161 -7.50 -6.69 7.69
CA ARG A 161 -6.81 -6.97 6.43
C ARG A 161 -7.79 -7.35 5.31
N ASP A 162 -8.74 -8.24 5.57
CA ASP A 162 -9.68 -8.71 4.56
C ASP A 162 -10.53 -7.54 4.02
N VAL A 163 -10.90 -6.58 4.88
CA VAL A 163 -11.53 -5.31 4.46
C VAL A 163 -10.62 -4.51 3.54
N ASN A 164 -9.35 -4.29 3.92
CA ASN A 164 -8.40 -3.54 3.09
C ASN A 164 -8.23 -4.16 1.71
N VAL A 165 -8.07 -5.49 1.63
CA VAL A 165 -7.91 -6.21 0.36
C VAL A 165 -9.16 -6.07 -0.50
N ALA A 166 -10.35 -6.28 0.06
CA ALA A 166 -11.60 -6.17 -0.68
C ALA A 166 -11.82 -4.73 -1.22
N VAL A 167 -11.61 -3.73 -0.36
CA VAL A 167 -11.76 -2.31 -0.72
C VAL A 167 -10.73 -1.89 -1.77
N PHE A 168 -9.50 -2.41 -1.70
CA PHE A 168 -8.48 -2.18 -2.71
C PHE A 168 -8.92 -2.72 -4.08
N THR A 169 -9.45 -3.95 -4.14
CA THR A 169 -10.01 -4.51 -5.37
C THR A 169 -11.19 -3.69 -5.89
N LEU A 170 -12.09 -3.23 -5.02
CA LEU A 170 -13.21 -2.37 -5.40
C LEU A 170 -12.73 -1.04 -6.00
N ARG A 171 -11.71 -0.39 -5.42
CA ARG A 171 -11.09 0.82 -6.00
C ARG A 171 -10.57 0.57 -7.40
N LYS A 172 -9.86 -0.53 -7.62
CA LYS A 172 -9.33 -0.87 -8.94
C LYS A 172 -10.43 -1.02 -9.99
N HIS A 173 -11.54 -1.68 -9.66
CA HIS A 173 -12.67 -1.79 -10.58
C HIS A 173 -13.34 -0.44 -10.89
N LEU A 174 -13.42 0.47 -9.91
CA LEU A 174 -13.85 1.84 -10.15
C LEU A 174 -12.88 2.57 -11.10
N MET A 175 -11.57 2.38 -10.96
CA MET A 175 -10.55 3.03 -11.79
C MET A 175 -10.52 2.55 -13.23
N ILE A 176 -10.77 1.26 -13.46
CA ILE A 176 -10.87 0.72 -14.83
C ILE A 176 -11.98 1.43 -15.62
N GLN A 177 -13.09 1.79 -14.96
CA GLN A 177 -14.18 2.54 -15.60
C GLN A 177 -13.81 4.00 -15.87
N ALA A 178 -13.01 4.60 -15.00
CA ALA A 178 -12.53 5.97 -15.13
C ALA A 178 -11.46 6.16 -16.22
N HIS A 179 -11.03 5.09 -16.89
CA HIS A 179 -9.99 5.07 -17.93
C HIS A 179 -8.59 5.60 -17.51
N VAL A 180 -8.37 5.97 -16.26
CA VAL A 180 -7.05 6.33 -15.71
C VAL A 180 -6.30 5.05 -15.36
N THR A 181 -5.55 4.51 -16.32
CA THR A 181 -5.00 3.13 -16.21
C THR A 181 -3.53 3.08 -15.78
N ASN A 182 -2.82 4.20 -15.84
CA ASN A 182 -1.39 4.26 -15.54
C ASN A 182 -0.99 5.55 -14.82
N LEU A 183 0.20 5.52 -14.22
CA LEU A 183 0.71 6.62 -13.41
C LEU A 183 1.04 7.86 -14.25
N CYS A 184 1.65 7.69 -15.43
CA CYS A 184 1.96 8.78 -16.35
C CYS A 184 0.72 9.62 -16.72
N GLU A 185 -0.43 8.97 -16.98
CA GLU A 185 -1.68 9.65 -17.29
C GLU A 185 -2.20 10.49 -16.11
N ALA A 186 -2.19 9.93 -14.90
CA ALA A 186 -2.61 10.65 -13.68
C ALA A 186 -1.71 11.87 -13.41
N VAL A 187 -0.39 11.71 -13.57
CA VAL A 187 0.57 12.82 -13.44
C VAL A 187 0.33 13.87 -14.53
N ARG A 188 0.07 13.47 -15.78
CA ARG A 188 -0.21 14.42 -16.86
C ARG A 188 -1.47 15.24 -16.60
N ILE A 189 -2.52 14.61 -16.05
CA ILE A 189 -3.74 15.32 -15.63
C ILE A 189 -3.38 16.36 -14.57
N LEU A 190 -2.58 15.99 -13.57
CA LEU A 190 -2.12 16.94 -12.54
C LEU A 190 -1.36 18.10 -13.16
N LEU A 191 -0.33 17.83 -13.97
CA LEU A 191 0.52 18.87 -14.55
C LEU A 191 -0.28 19.86 -15.41
N LYS A 192 -1.27 19.38 -16.16
CA LYS A 192 -2.18 20.22 -16.94
C LYS A 192 -3.04 21.14 -16.05
N GLU A 193 -3.47 20.66 -14.90
CA GLU A 193 -4.24 21.49 -13.96
C GLU A 193 -3.35 22.49 -13.23
N LEU A 194 -2.14 22.08 -12.82
CA LEU A 194 -1.16 22.96 -12.19
C LEU A 194 -0.66 24.06 -13.15
N SER A 195 -0.51 23.76 -14.44
CA SER A 195 -0.07 24.76 -15.44
C SER A 195 -1.05 25.92 -15.65
N LYS A 196 -2.27 25.83 -15.09
CA LYS A 196 -3.26 26.93 -15.12
C LYS A 196 -2.98 27.99 -14.06
N VAL A 197 -2.19 27.66 -13.03
CA VAL A 197 -1.93 28.52 -11.87
C VAL A 197 -0.43 28.73 -11.61
N GLU A 198 0.43 27.87 -12.15
CA GLU A 198 1.89 27.90 -11.98
C GLU A 198 2.59 27.79 -13.35
N ASP A 199 3.74 28.45 -13.53
CA ASP A 199 4.55 28.28 -14.74
C ASP A 199 5.37 26.99 -14.64
N LEU A 200 5.13 26.05 -15.56
CA LEU A 200 5.80 24.74 -15.60
C LEU A 200 6.62 24.54 -16.89
N SER A 201 7.01 25.63 -17.55
CA SER A 201 7.68 25.60 -18.85
C SER A 201 9.05 24.91 -18.83
N GLU A 202 9.73 24.92 -17.68
CA GLU A 202 11.03 24.29 -17.47
C GLU A 202 10.94 23.07 -16.54
N LEU A 203 9.74 22.47 -16.44
CA LEU A 203 9.52 21.29 -15.60
C LEU A 203 10.40 20.13 -16.05
N SER A 204 11.13 19.57 -15.10
CA SER A 204 11.86 18.31 -15.27
C SER A 204 11.77 17.46 -14.01
N VAL A 205 12.09 16.18 -14.16
CA VAL A 205 12.09 15.22 -13.06
C VAL A 205 13.48 14.63 -12.97
N THR A 206 14.09 14.73 -11.81
CA THR A 206 15.42 14.19 -11.52
C THR A 206 15.35 13.23 -10.34
N THR A 207 16.44 12.53 -10.08
CA THR A 207 16.62 11.73 -8.87
C THR A 207 17.86 12.19 -8.14
N ASP A 208 17.80 12.29 -6.82
CA ASP A 208 18.97 12.60 -5.99
C ASP A 208 19.89 11.39 -5.81
N GLU A 209 20.92 11.55 -4.99
CA GLU A 209 21.93 10.51 -4.71
C GLU A 209 21.35 9.27 -4.02
N ASP A 210 20.28 9.44 -3.24
CA ASP A 210 19.57 8.35 -2.57
C ASP A 210 18.54 7.67 -3.51
N GLY A 211 18.30 8.26 -4.69
CA GLY A 211 17.34 7.77 -5.68
C GLY A 211 15.91 8.25 -5.41
N ALA A 212 15.71 9.25 -4.55
CA ALA A 212 14.42 9.89 -4.37
C ALA A 212 14.10 10.82 -5.54
N ILE A 213 12.81 10.94 -5.85
CA ILE A 213 12.35 11.69 -7.01
C ILE A 213 12.21 13.17 -6.66
N LYS A 214 12.78 14.04 -7.49
CA LYS A 214 12.72 15.49 -7.37
C LYS A 214 12.01 16.08 -8.59
N LEU A 215 11.06 16.98 -8.32
CA LEU A 215 10.44 17.81 -9.34
C LEU A 215 11.23 19.12 -9.41
N MET A 216 11.71 19.47 -10.58
CA MET A 216 12.50 20.68 -10.83
C MET A 216 11.75 21.57 -11.80
N ASN A 217 11.85 22.89 -11.63
CA ASN A 217 11.40 23.85 -12.63
C ASN A 217 12.54 24.84 -12.88
N GLY A 218 13.25 24.64 -13.98
CA GLY A 218 14.57 25.25 -14.18
C GLY A 218 15.57 24.70 -13.15
N GLU A 219 16.20 25.60 -12.40
CA GLU A 219 17.20 25.26 -11.37
C GLU A 219 16.59 25.02 -9.97
N ASP A 220 15.31 25.36 -9.77
CA ASP A 220 14.65 25.33 -8.46
C ASP A 220 13.86 24.03 -8.24
N GLU A 221 13.98 23.45 -7.04
CA GLU A 221 13.12 22.32 -6.63
C GLU A 221 11.69 22.82 -6.40
N MET A 222 10.76 22.20 -7.12
CA MET A 222 9.34 22.51 -7.08
C MET A 222 8.64 21.73 -5.96
N ASP A 223 8.25 22.42 -4.90
CA ASP A 223 7.43 21.84 -3.83
C ASP A 223 5.95 22.04 -4.13
N LEU A 224 5.28 20.95 -4.55
CA LEU A 224 3.85 20.96 -4.89
C LEU A 224 2.97 21.53 -3.78
N ARG A 225 3.36 21.39 -2.50
CA ARG A 225 2.57 21.88 -1.35
C ARG A 225 2.45 23.40 -1.31
N LYS A 226 3.33 24.12 -2.01
CA LYS A 226 3.33 25.58 -2.07
C LYS A 226 2.35 26.13 -3.12
N ILE A 227 1.83 25.27 -4.00
CA ILE A 227 0.85 25.68 -5.01
C ILE A 227 -0.53 25.78 -4.36
N ASP A 228 -1.06 27.00 -4.35
CA ASP A 228 -2.34 27.34 -3.75
C ASP A 228 -3.42 27.61 -4.82
N ASN A 229 -4.59 28.09 -4.37
CA ASN A 229 -5.74 28.43 -5.24
C ASN A 229 -6.24 27.29 -6.15
N LEU A 230 -6.01 26.04 -5.74
CA LEU A 230 -6.53 24.85 -6.41
C LEU A 230 -7.98 24.59 -6.02
N THR A 231 -8.79 24.12 -6.97
CA THR A 231 -10.10 23.56 -6.64
C THR A 231 -9.95 22.27 -5.83
N ALA A 232 -10.98 21.86 -5.10
CA ALA A 232 -10.93 20.69 -4.24
C ALA A 232 -10.42 19.39 -4.93
N PRO A 233 -10.89 19.01 -6.15
CA PRO A 233 -10.36 17.83 -6.82
C PRO A 233 -8.90 17.97 -7.27
N VAL A 234 -8.47 19.17 -7.69
CA VAL A 234 -7.07 19.42 -8.07
C VAL A 234 -6.17 19.36 -6.83
N ALA A 235 -6.62 19.92 -5.71
CA ALA A 235 -5.95 19.81 -4.42
C ALA A 235 -5.79 18.35 -3.99
N GLN A 236 -6.84 17.53 -4.12
CA GLN A 236 -6.75 16.09 -3.83
C GLN A 236 -5.71 15.38 -4.72
N LEU A 237 -5.66 15.71 -6.02
CA LEU A 237 -4.69 15.11 -6.93
C LEU A 237 -3.25 15.55 -6.61
N ARG A 238 -3.04 16.83 -6.30
CA ARG A 238 -1.75 17.34 -5.80
C ARG A 238 -1.34 16.61 -4.53
N ASP A 239 -2.25 16.46 -3.56
CA ASP A 239 -1.94 15.84 -2.27
C ASP A 239 -1.59 14.35 -2.43
N ALA A 240 -2.28 13.63 -3.33
CA ALA A 240 -1.94 12.25 -3.66
C ALA A 240 -0.55 12.13 -4.35
N MET A 241 -0.16 13.12 -5.15
CA MET A 241 1.17 13.17 -5.78
C MET A 241 2.26 13.44 -4.73
N VAL A 242 2.01 14.37 -3.82
CA VAL A 242 2.88 14.64 -2.67
C VAL A 242 3.08 13.36 -1.84
N GLU A 243 2.00 12.62 -1.57
CA GLU A 243 2.06 11.37 -0.83
C GLU A 243 2.93 10.31 -1.53
N LEU A 244 2.80 10.18 -2.85
CA LEU A 244 3.64 9.28 -3.65
C LEU A 244 5.12 9.67 -3.55
N LEU A 245 5.45 10.96 -3.68
CA LEU A 245 6.83 11.45 -3.58
C LEU A 245 7.41 11.21 -2.18
N GLU A 246 6.64 11.45 -1.11
CA GLU A 246 7.07 11.17 0.27
C GLU A 246 7.32 9.68 0.53
N ASN A 247 6.43 8.82 0.04
CA ASN A 247 6.59 7.37 0.19
C ASN A 247 7.78 6.84 -0.63
N VAL A 248 8.02 7.41 -1.82
CA VAL A 248 9.23 7.11 -2.61
C VAL A 248 10.49 7.60 -1.91
N GLN A 249 10.50 8.81 -1.33
CA GLN A 249 11.64 9.31 -0.55
C GLN A 249 11.95 8.40 0.65
N THR A 250 10.92 7.99 1.39
CA THR A 250 11.06 7.06 2.52
C THR A 250 11.66 5.74 2.04
N ALA A 251 11.19 5.22 0.91
CA ALA A 251 11.69 3.99 0.35
C ALA A 251 13.14 4.11 -0.15
N ALA A 252 13.47 5.20 -0.85
CA ALA A 252 14.81 5.47 -1.38
C ALA A 252 15.86 5.51 -0.26
N THR A 253 15.52 6.14 0.87
CA THR A 253 16.40 6.30 2.03
C THR A 253 16.46 5.08 2.95
N SER A 254 15.37 4.33 3.11
CA SER A 254 15.27 3.25 4.11
C SER A 254 15.51 1.85 3.54
N VAL A 255 15.10 1.59 2.29
CA VAL A 255 15.18 0.25 1.68
C VAL A 255 16.62 -0.29 1.61
N PRO A 256 17.67 0.49 1.29
CA PRO A 256 19.04 -0.03 1.26
C PRO A 256 19.48 -0.65 2.58
N GLU A 257 19.32 0.07 3.70
CA GLU A 257 19.70 -0.42 5.03
C GLU A 257 18.83 -1.61 5.46
N LEU A 258 17.51 -1.53 5.24
CA LEU A 258 16.59 -2.62 5.55
C LEU A 258 16.89 -3.89 4.73
N ALA A 259 17.33 -3.73 3.47
CA ALA A 259 17.72 -4.84 2.61
C ALA A 259 18.98 -5.53 3.13
N GLU A 260 19.98 -4.77 3.57
CA GLU A 260 21.20 -5.31 4.20
C GLU A 260 20.87 -6.04 5.51
N SER A 261 20.06 -5.42 6.37
CA SER A 261 19.59 -6.03 7.63
C SER A 261 18.84 -7.34 7.38
N CYS A 262 17.88 -7.33 6.45
CA CYS A 262 17.15 -8.55 6.08
C CYS A 262 18.06 -9.62 5.46
N ALA A 263 19.06 -9.23 4.66
CA ALA A 263 20.01 -10.17 4.09
C ALA A 263 20.88 -10.81 5.18
N ALA A 264 21.37 -10.03 6.14
CA ALA A 264 22.14 -10.54 7.27
C ALA A 264 21.34 -11.55 8.11
N PHE A 265 20.11 -11.20 8.51
CA PHE A 265 19.21 -12.12 9.20
C PHE A 265 18.94 -13.38 8.39
N ASN A 266 18.70 -13.25 7.09
CA ASN A 266 18.47 -14.41 6.22
C ASN A 266 19.69 -15.34 6.11
N GLU A 267 20.92 -14.80 6.07
CA GLU A 267 22.12 -15.63 6.07
C GLU A 267 22.32 -16.39 7.39
N GLU A 268 22.15 -15.72 8.53
CA GLU A 268 22.27 -16.36 9.85
C GLU A 268 21.20 -17.45 10.07
N ALA A 269 19.96 -17.17 9.64
CA ALA A 269 18.83 -18.08 9.78
C ALA A 269 19.04 -19.43 9.04
N LYS A 270 19.87 -19.46 7.98
CA LYS A 270 20.14 -20.71 7.22
C LYS A 270 20.84 -21.78 8.04
N GLU A 271 21.54 -21.40 9.10
CA GLU A 271 22.23 -22.37 9.97
C GLU A 271 21.27 -23.05 10.95
N PHE A 272 20.12 -22.44 11.24
CA PHE A 272 19.23 -22.86 12.31
C PHE A 272 18.65 -24.26 12.09
N PRO A 273 18.23 -24.67 10.88
CA PRO A 273 17.76 -26.03 10.63
C PRO A 273 18.75 -27.12 11.05
N ALA A 274 20.06 -26.88 10.88
CA ALA A 274 21.09 -27.83 11.29
C ALA A 274 21.30 -27.87 12.81
N LYS A 275 21.00 -26.77 13.51
CA LYS A 275 21.16 -26.61 14.96
C LYS A 275 19.98 -27.12 15.78
N ILE A 276 18.85 -27.47 15.15
CA ILE A 276 17.63 -27.93 15.85
C ILE A 276 17.89 -29.09 16.83
N PRO A 277 18.58 -30.19 16.47
CA PRO A 277 18.73 -31.32 17.38
C PRO A 277 19.41 -30.95 18.71
N ASP A 278 20.46 -30.14 18.62
CA ASP A 278 21.21 -29.66 19.79
C ASP A 278 20.38 -28.63 20.58
N ALA A 279 19.73 -27.71 19.88
CA ALA A 279 18.91 -26.66 20.50
C ALA A 279 17.69 -27.24 21.25
N VAL A 280 17.02 -28.27 20.71
CA VAL A 280 15.93 -29.00 21.39
C VAL A 280 16.44 -29.69 22.65
N SER A 281 17.62 -30.33 22.57
CA SER A 281 18.23 -31.02 23.71
C SER A 281 18.61 -30.05 24.84
N ASN A 282 19.07 -28.85 24.48
CA ASN A 282 19.51 -27.82 25.44
C ASN A 282 18.36 -26.97 26.00
N SER A 283 17.20 -26.92 25.34
CA SER A 283 16.02 -26.14 25.75
C SER A 283 15.09 -26.88 26.71
N GLY A 284 15.42 -28.13 27.10
CA GLY A 284 14.58 -28.93 27.97
C GLY A 284 13.27 -29.43 27.31
N LEU A 285 13.17 -29.29 25.98
CA LEU A 285 12.07 -29.82 25.20
C LEU A 285 12.18 -31.35 25.07
N GLY A 286 11.04 -32.03 25.09
CA GLY A 286 10.99 -33.46 24.81
C GLY A 286 11.30 -33.75 23.33
N ILE A 287 11.88 -34.92 23.05
CA ILE A 287 12.23 -35.37 21.68
C ILE A 287 11.01 -35.32 20.73
N THR A 288 9.80 -35.48 21.25
CA THR A 288 8.54 -35.39 20.49
C THR A 288 8.21 -33.99 19.96
N GLU A 289 8.83 -32.93 20.50
CA GLU A 289 8.64 -31.55 20.02
C GLU A 289 9.60 -31.20 18.86
N MET A 290 10.64 -32.01 18.62
CA MET A 290 11.63 -31.77 17.56
C MET A 290 11.02 -31.57 16.16
N PRO A 291 10.03 -32.37 15.70
CA PRO A 291 9.40 -32.14 14.39
C PRO A 291 8.63 -30.81 14.30
N LYS A 292 8.03 -30.36 15.40
CA LYS A 292 7.30 -29.08 15.45
C LYS A 292 8.27 -27.90 15.37
N ALA A 293 9.33 -27.94 16.19
CA ALA A 293 10.39 -26.93 16.16
C ALA A 293 11.04 -26.86 14.76
N ALA A 294 11.28 -28.00 14.12
CA ALA A 294 11.82 -28.04 12.77
C ALA A 294 10.89 -27.43 11.72
N THR A 295 9.60 -27.71 11.80
CA THR A 295 8.61 -27.15 10.88
C THR A 295 8.49 -25.63 11.05
N ALA A 296 8.43 -25.14 12.29
CA ALA A 296 8.38 -23.71 12.60
C ALA A 296 9.64 -22.99 12.12
N THR A 297 10.83 -23.50 12.49
CA THR A 297 12.13 -22.95 12.08
C THR A 297 12.24 -22.86 10.56
N THR A 298 11.95 -23.96 9.84
CA THR A 298 12.04 -23.99 8.37
C THR A 298 11.07 -22.98 7.72
N SER A 299 9.88 -22.82 8.30
CA SER A 299 8.90 -21.83 7.82
C SER A 299 9.42 -20.41 8.03
N ASN A 300 10.01 -20.11 9.18
CA ASN A 300 10.56 -18.78 9.48
C ASN A 300 11.78 -18.47 8.61
N VAL A 301 12.71 -19.41 8.41
CA VAL A 301 13.84 -19.25 7.48
C VAL A 301 13.34 -18.94 6.07
N LYS A 302 12.31 -19.65 5.60
CA LYS A 302 11.68 -19.38 4.30
C LYS A 302 11.06 -17.98 4.24
N ALA A 303 10.43 -17.53 5.32
CA ALA A 303 9.82 -16.20 5.39
C ALA A 303 10.88 -15.09 5.33
N LEU A 304 11.98 -15.22 6.09
CA LEU A 304 13.12 -14.30 6.04
C LEU A 304 13.76 -14.24 4.65
N GLY A 305 13.82 -15.37 3.94
CA GLY A 305 14.28 -15.46 2.56
C GLY A 305 13.46 -14.64 1.54
N ASN A 306 12.32 -14.05 1.93
CA ASN A 306 11.58 -13.11 1.09
C ASN A 306 12.07 -11.66 1.21
N GLY A 307 12.76 -11.27 2.29
CA GLY A 307 13.22 -9.88 2.50
C GLY A 307 13.97 -9.29 1.30
N PRO A 308 15.03 -9.95 0.80
CA PRO A 308 15.74 -9.47 -0.39
C PRO A 308 14.87 -9.35 -1.65
N LYS A 309 13.83 -10.19 -1.78
CA LYS A 309 12.89 -10.13 -2.92
C LYS A 309 11.97 -8.92 -2.81
N ILE A 310 11.46 -8.63 -1.60
CA ILE A 310 10.60 -7.48 -1.32
C ILE A 310 11.39 -6.18 -1.51
N ALA A 311 12.61 -6.11 -0.98
CA ALA A 311 13.50 -4.97 -1.19
C ALA A 311 13.71 -4.70 -2.70
N ARG A 312 14.08 -5.73 -3.47
CA ARG A 312 14.26 -5.61 -4.92
C ARG A 312 12.97 -5.16 -5.63
N ALA A 313 11.83 -5.73 -5.28
CA ALA A 313 10.54 -5.34 -5.87
C ALA A 313 10.22 -3.86 -5.58
N THR A 314 10.50 -3.40 -4.36
CA THR A 314 10.30 -2.01 -3.94
C THR A 314 11.22 -1.06 -4.70
N THR A 315 12.50 -1.40 -4.88
CA THR A 315 13.42 -0.62 -5.74
C THR A 315 12.91 -0.51 -7.18
N VAL A 316 12.36 -1.58 -7.74
CA VAL A 316 11.77 -1.56 -9.09
C VAL A 316 10.56 -0.63 -9.14
N MET A 317 9.75 -0.54 -8.08
CA MET A 317 8.62 0.38 -8.01
C MET A 317 9.07 1.85 -7.96
N ILE A 318 10.11 2.18 -7.19
CA ILE A 318 10.70 3.52 -7.16
C ILE A 318 11.13 3.93 -8.57
N GLN A 319 11.88 3.06 -9.25
CA GLN A 319 12.33 3.29 -10.62
C GLN A 319 11.18 3.41 -11.62
N TYR A 320 10.11 2.64 -11.43
CA TYR A 320 8.90 2.75 -12.24
C TYR A 320 8.25 4.12 -12.06
N ALA A 321 8.00 4.54 -10.81
CA ALA A 321 7.44 5.86 -10.52
C ALA A 321 8.27 6.99 -11.14
N GLY A 322 9.59 6.97 -10.95
CA GLY A 322 10.48 7.97 -11.55
C GLY A 322 10.37 8.04 -13.08
N ARG A 323 10.33 6.88 -13.76
CA ARG A 323 10.17 6.84 -15.23
C ARG A 323 8.82 7.40 -15.69
N GLU A 324 7.74 7.05 -15.02
CA GLU A 324 6.39 7.53 -15.38
C GLU A 324 6.28 9.04 -15.19
N LEU A 325 6.88 9.57 -14.13
CA LEU A 325 6.94 11.01 -13.87
C LEU A 325 7.79 11.76 -14.91
N VAL A 326 8.97 11.24 -15.24
CA VAL A 326 9.81 11.79 -16.33
C VAL A 326 9.05 11.76 -17.66
N GLN A 327 8.37 10.66 -17.96
CA GLN A 327 7.58 10.55 -19.18
C GLN A 327 6.44 11.58 -19.20
N ALA A 328 5.69 11.73 -18.10
CA ALA A 328 4.61 12.71 -18.00
C ALA A 328 5.12 14.15 -18.20
N ALA A 329 6.24 14.52 -17.56
CA ALA A 329 6.85 15.84 -17.72
C ALA A 329 7.39 16.11 -19.14
N SER A 330 7.82 15.06 -19.86
CA SER A 330 8.33 15.19 -21.23
C SER A 330 7.25 15.41 -22.31
N ILE A 331 5.98 15.13 -21.98
CA ILE A 331 4.87 15.30 -22.92
C ILE A 331 4.51 16.78 -22.97
N PRO A 332 4.52 17.42 -24.16
CA PRO A 332 4.12 18.82 -24.27
C PRO A 332 2.71 19.05 -23.73
N MET A 333 2.60 19.96 -22.77
CA MET A 333 1.32 20.48 -22.31
C MET A 333 0.83 21.40 -23.43
N GLY A 334 -0.08 20.89 -24.27
CA GLY A 334 -0.59 21.64 -25.43
C GLY A 334 -1.10 23.03 -25.03
N ALA A 335 -0.91 24.00 -25.93
CA ALA A 335 -1.35 25.38 -25.79
C ALA A 335 -2.87 25.52 -25.61
#